data_AF-T1BRJ4-F1
#
_entry.id   AF-T1BRJ4-F1
#
_cell.length_a   1.000
_cell.length_b   1.000
_cell.length_c   1.000
_cell.angle_alpha   90.00
_cell.angle_beta   90.00
_cell.angle_gamma   90.00
#
_symmetry.space_group_name_H-M   'P 1'
#
loop_
_entity.id
_entity.type
_entity.pdbx_description
1 polymer ?
#
loop_
_entity_poly.entity_id
_entity_poly.type
_entity_poly.pdbx_seq_one_letter_code
_entity_poly.pdbx_strand_id
1 'polypeptide(L)' 'MRHEALAKPIVDRAWDAQLRLCGRYRRLTLHGKHPNVAIVAVARELAGFIWDIARLTPRPVAA' A
#
# COMPACT_ATOMS: atom_id res chain seq x y z
N MET A 1 5.18 16.87 -12.07
CA MET A 1 5.07 16.13 -10.78
C MET A 1 4.98 14.63 -11.05
N ARG A 2 5.51 13.78 -10.15
CA ARG A 2 5.64 12.31 -10.32
C ARG A 2 4.32 11.54 -10.53
N HIS A 3 3.16 12.18 -10.31
CA HIS A 3 1.84 11.55 -10.33
C HIS A 3 0.86 12.14 -11.35
N GLU A 4 1.28 13.10 -12.19
CA GLU A 4 0.38 13.79 -13.14
C GLU A 4 -0.30 12.86 -14.15
N ALA A 5 0.32 11.72 -14.48
CA ALA A 5 -0.23 10.73 -15.41
C ALA A 5 -1.09 9.65 -14.74
N LEU A 6 -1.24 9.65 -13.41
CA LEU A 6 -1.97 8.63 -12.67
C LEU A 6 -3.39 9.10 -12.37
N ALA A 7 -4.36 8.20 -12.53
CA ALA A 7 -5.74 8.48 -12.15
C ALA A 7 -5.83 8.79 -10.64
N LYS A 8 -6.59 9.82 -10.28
CA LYS A 8 -6.75 10.24 -8.88
C LYS A 8 -7.10 9.11 -7.91
N PRO A 9 -7.99 8.14 -8.25
CA PRO A 9 -8.28 7.00 -7.38
C PRO A 9 -7.05 6.13 -7.05
N ILE A 10 -6.11 6.00 -7.99
CA ILE A 10 -4.87 5.24 -7.77
C ILE A 10 -3.98 5.97 -6.77
N VAL A 11 -3.83 7.29 -6.94
CA VAL A 11 -3.00 8.13 -6.06
C VAL A 11 -3.58 8.16 -4.64
N ASP A 12 -4.88 8.40 -4.51
CA ASP A 12 -5.57 8.40 -3.22
C ASP A 12 -5.41 7.04 -2.52
N ARG A 13 -5.57 5.94 -3.28
CA ARG A 13 -5.43 4.59 -2.72
C ARG A 13 -4.00 4.28 -2.27
N ALA A 14 -3.00 4.72 -3.03
CA ALA A 14 -1.60 4.58 -2.65
C ALA A 14 -1.28 5.40 -1.38
N TRP A 15 -1.88 6.57 -1.22
CA TRP A 15 -1.74 7.40 -0.03
C TRP A 15 -2.35 6.74 1.23
N ASP A 16 -3.57 6.21 1.11
CA ASP A 16 -4.22 5.43 2.18
C ASP A 16 -3.36 4.24 2.61
N ALA A 17 -2.75 3.55 1.63
CA ALA A 17 -1.83 2.44 1.89
C ALA A 17 -0.63 2.90 2.73
N GLN A 18 0.04 3.98 2.32
CA GLN A 18 1.20 4.51 3.03
C GLN A 18 0.86 4.86 4.48
N LEU A 19 -0.22 5.61 4.71
CA LEU A 19 -0.65 6.01 6.06
C LEU A 19 -0.93 4.79 6.94
N ARG A 20 -1.66 3.80 6.42
CA ARG A 20 -1.98 2.57 7.16
C ARG A 20 -0.74 1.73 7.47
N LEU A 21 0.12 1.48 6.49
CA LEU A 21 1.29 0.61 6.63
C LEU A 21 2.30 1.21 7.62
N CYS A 22 2.59 2.52 7.51
CA CYS A 22 3.44 3.22 8.46
C CYS A 22 2.83 3.21 9.88
N GLY A 23 1.52 3.44 10.00
CA GLY A 23 0.82 3.38 11.28
C GLY A 23 0.86 1.98 11.91
N ARG A 24 0.67 0.93 11.10
CA ARG A 24 0.73 -0.47 11.56
C ARG A 24 2.14 -0.86 12.01
N TYR A 25 3.16 -0.50 11.26
CA TYR A 25 4.55 -0.73 11.64
C TYR A 25 4.85 -0.10 13.01
N ARG A 26 4.59 1.21 13.15
CA ARG A 26 4.79 1.94 14.41
C ARG A 26 4.03 1.31 15.58
N ARG A 27 2.77 0.93 15.38
CA ARG A 27 1.97 0.29 16.43
C ARG A 27 2.59 -1.03 16.91
N LEU A 28 3.03 -1.88 15.98
CA LEU A 28 3.61 -3.17 16.32
C LEU A 28 4.97 -3.03 17.02
N THR A 29 5.82 -2.10 16.56
CA THR A 29 7.12 -1.86 17.20
C THR A 29 6.96 -1.22 18.58
N LEU A 30 6.00 -0.29 18.76
CA LEU A 30 5.67 0.30 20.06
C LEU A 30 5.16 -0.75 21.07
N HIS A 31 4.51 -1.82 20.59
CA HIS A 31 4.09 -2.95 21.41
C HIS A 31 5.22 -3.98 21.65
N GLY A 32 6.48 -3.64 21.35
CA GLY A 32 7.64 -4.50 21.58
C GLY A 32 7.71 -5.72 20.67
N LYS A 33 6.96 -5.78 19.57
CA LYS A 33 7.08 -6.89 18.62
C LYS A 33 8.43 -6.84 17.93
N HIS A 34 9.03 -8.01 17.72
CA HIS A 34 10.28 -8.13 16.98
C HIS A 34 10.15 -7.47 15.58
N PRO A 35 11.14 -6.70 15.11
CA PRO A 35 11.05 -5.97 13.84
C PRO A 35 10.62 -6.84 12.65
N ASN A 36 11.16 -8.05 12.53
CA ASN A 36 10.77 -8.99 11.47
C ASN A 36 9.28 -9.37 11.51
N VAL A 37 8.68 -9.50 12.70
CA VAL A 37 7.25 -9.78 12.83
C VAL A 37 6.44 -8.58 12.36
N ALA A 38 6.86 -7.36 12.72
CA ALA A 38 6.21 -6.13 12.25
C ALA A 38 6.32 -5.99 10.72
N ILE A 39 7.50 -6.23 10.15
CA ILE A 39 7.76 -6.18 8.70
C ILE A 39 6.89 -7.20 7.96
N VAL A 40 6.85 -8.46 8.41
CA VAL A 40 6.03 -9.50 7.77
C VAL A 40 4.54 -9.13 7.82
N ALA A 41 4.07 -8.60 8.94
CA ALA A 41 2.68 -8.15 9.06
C ALA A 41 2.35 -6.99 8.11
N VAL A 42 3.29 -6.05 7.92
CA VAL A 42 3.17 -4.93 6.98
C VAL A 42 3.22 -5.41 5.53
N ALA A 43 4.13 -6.33 5.19
CA ALA A 43 4.26 -6.89 3.85
C ALA A 43 3.00 -7.64 3.41
N ARG A 44 2.36 -8.37 4.32
CA ARG A 44 1.07 -9.03 4.04
C ARG A 44 -0.04 -8.03 3.71
N GLU A 45 -0.12 -6.90 4.43
CA GLU A 45 -1.08 -5.85 4.10
C GLU A 45 -0.74 -5.15 2.78
N LEU A 46 0.55 -4.90 2.51
CA LEU A 46 1.03 -4.28 1.28
C LEU A 46 0.59 -5.07 0.05
N ALA A 47 0.67 -6.40 0.07
CA ALA A 47 0.19 -7.23 -1.04
C ALA A 47 -1.30 -7.01 -1.34
N GLY A 48 -2.13 -6.82 -0.32
CA GLY A 48 -3.55 -6.48 -0.48
C GLY A 48 -3.77 -5.11 -1.12
N PHE A 49 -2.95 -4.10 -0.76
CA PHE A 49 -3.01 -2.78 -1.39
C PHE A 49 -2.55 -2.80 -2.85
N ILE A 50 -1.49 -3.56 -3.17
CA ILE A 50 -1.01 -3.73 -4.55
C ILE A 50 -2.12 -4.35 -5.40
N TRP A 51 -2.77 -5.41 -4.90
CA TRP A 51 -3.91 -6.02 -5.59
C TRP A 51 -5.06 -5.04 -5.81
N ASP A 52 -5.40 -4.26 -4.80
CA ASP A 52 -6.50 -3.31 -4.88
C ASP A 52 -6.23 -2.18 -5.89
N ILE A 53 -5.01 -1.63 -5.87
CA ILE A 53 -4.56 -0.64 -6.85
C ILE A 53 -4.55 -1.22 -8.26
N ALA A 54 -4.10 -2.47 -8.43
CA ALA A 54 -4.09 -3.13 -9.74
C ALA A 54 -5.49 -3.22 -10.36
N ARG A 55 -6.55 -3.35 -9.55
CA ARG A 55 -7.95 -3.33 -10.03
C ARG A 55 -8.46 -1.95 -10.42
N LEU A 56 -7.82 -0.87 -9.93
CA LEU A 56 -8.13 0.51 -10.32
C LEU A 56 -7.45 0.90 -11.63
N THR A 57 -6.42 0.16 -12.04
CA THR A 57 -5.73 0.41 -13.31
C THR A 57 -6.60 -0.09 -14.47
N PRO A 58 -6.88 0.75 -15.48
CA PRO A 58 -7.56 0.30 -16.69
C PRO A 58 -6.81 -0.86 -17.33
N ARG A 59 -7.51 -1.94 -17.67
CA ARG A 59 -6.90 -3.05 -18.40
C ARG A 59 -6.46 -2.51 -19.77
N PRO A 60 -5.18 -2.65 -20.16
CA PRO A 60 -4.79 -2.27 -21.50
C PRO A 60 -5.64 -3.08 -22.48
N VAL A 61 -6.33 -2.38 -23.38
CA VAL A 61 -6.95 -3.04 -24.53
C VAL A 61 -5.81 -3.63 -25.34
N ALA A 62 -5.82 -4.96 -25.50
CA ALA A 62 -4.88 -5.61 -26.40
C ALA A 62 -5.19 -5.09 -27.81
N ALA A 63 -4.18 -4.48 -28.45
CA ALA A 63 -4.22 -4.12 -29.87
C ALA A 63 -4.07 -5.37 -30.74
#